data_AF-A0A117M0M9-F1
#
_entry.id   AF-A0A117M0M9-F1
#
_cell.length_a   1.000
_cell.length_b   1.000
_cell.length_c   1.000
_cell.angle_alpha   90.00
_cell.angle_beta   90.00
_cell.angle_gamma   90.00
#
_symmetry.space_group_name_H-M   'P 1'
#
loop_
_entity.id
_entity.type
_entity.pdbx_description
1 polymer ?
#
loop_
_entity_poly.entity_id
_entity_poly.type
_entity_poly.pdbx_seq_one_letter_code
_entity_poly.pdbx_strand_id
1 'polypeptide(L)'
;NLEHLGSHSFGIKYGSCTWADYYNDSWWVCFAHYDKFEPLTNKNNRWTVLVQFDKNWHEQESWTFPETILQEFKPMSCSGGSWGPDGNLYVTGHDSTRVYVLQLPEMGSILALKKILRISSEGQGIAWDRYEKNNLYGIKRKDNLVIRSRLSAF
;
A
#
# COMPACT_ATOMS: atom_id res chain seq x y z
N ASN A 1 -0.50 14.84 -20.16
CA ASN A 1 -1.91 14.48 -19.96
C ASN A 1 -2.01 13.01 -19.66
N LEU A 2 -2.79 12.63 -18.65
CA LEU A 2 -3.13 11.23 -18.41
C LEU A 2 -4.32 10.86 -19.31
N GLU A 3 -4.26 9.69 -19.93
CA GLU A 3 -5.34 9.13 -20.74
C GLU A 3 -5.92 7.90 -20.01
N HIS A 4 -7.24 7.80 -19.96
CA HIS A 4 -7.90 6.63 -19.38
C HIS A 4 -7.76 5.44 -20.32
N LEU A 5 -7.08 4.38 -19.86
CA LEU A 5 -6.81 3.20 -20.69
C LEU A 5 -7.87 2.09 -20.53
N GLY A 6 -8.64 2.11 -19.44
CA GLY A 6 -9.64 1.08 -19.16
C GLY A 6 -10.05 0.98 -17.70
N SER A 7 -11.02 0.11 -17.44
CA SER A 7 -11.58 -0.14 -16.11
C SER A 7 -11.63 -1.63 -15.84
N HIS A 8 -11.30 -2.03 -14.62
CA HIS A 8 -11.44 -3.41 -14.15
C HIS A 8 -12.35 -3.44 -12.92
N SER A 9 -13.35 -4.32 -12.93
CA SER A 9 -14.25 -4.51 -11.80
C SER A 9 -13.83 -5.74 -11.00
N PHE A 10 -13.49 -5.55 -9.73
CA PHE A 10 -13.21 -6.66 -8.82
C PHE A 10 -14.48 -7.30 -8.23
N GLY A 11 -15.64 -6.66 -8.39
CA GLY A 11 -16.87 -7.01 -7.66
C GLY A 11 -16.73 -6.80 -6.14
N ILE A 12 -17.57 -7.49 -5.37
CA ILE A 12 -17.48 -7.52 -3.91
C ILE A 12 -16.56 -8.67 -3.51
N LYS A 13 -15.31 -8.35 -3.14
CA LYS A 13 -14.32 -9.34 -2.71
C LYS A 13 -13.70 -8.98 -1.35
N TYR A 14 -12.55 -8.30 -1.39
CA TYR A 14 -11.58 -8.27 -0.30
C TYR A 14 -11.63 -7.02 0.58
N GLY A 15 -12.46 -6.02 0.23
CA GLY A 15 -12.54 -4.73 0.92
C GLY A 15 -12.44 -3.56 -0.05
N SER A 16 -12.13 -2.38 0.49
CA SER A 16 -11.94 -1.15 -0.29
C SER A 16 -10.60 -1.16 -1.02
N CYS A 17 -10.60 -1.10 -2.35
CA CYS A 17 -9.36 -0.99 -3.13
C CYS A 17 -8.72 0.39 -2.90
N THR A 18 -7.66 0.47 -2.09
CA THR A 18 -7.03 1.76 -1.72
C THR A 18 -5.89 2.16 -2.63
N TRP A 19 -5.16 1.20 -3.18
CA TRP A 19 -4.09 1.45 -4.15
C TRP A 19 -3.79 0.19 -4.97
N ALA A 20 -3.19 0.39 -6.14
CA ALA A 20 -2.65 -0.64 -6.99
C ALA A 20 -1.28 -0.20 -7.53
N ASP A 21 -0.34 -1.12 -7.63
CA ASP A 21 0.97 -0.88 -8.22
C ASP A 21 1.37 -2.04 -9.14
N TYR A 22 1.99 -1.73 -10.29
CA TYR A 22 2.49 -2.74 -11.21
C TYR A 22 3.97 -2.98 -10.94
N TYR A 23 4.33 -4.19 -10.57
CA TYR A 23 5.69 -4.56 -10.21
C TYR A 23 5.96 -6.03 -10.53
N ASN A 24 7.11 -6.28 -11.16
CA ASN A 24 7.58 -7.62 -11.51
C ASN A 24 6.51 -8.45 -12.26
N ASP A 25 6.00 -7.90 -13.36
CA ASP A 25 4.98 -8.48 -14.24
C ASP A 25 3.64 -8.85 -13.57
N SER A 26 3.35 -8.23 -12.42
CA SER A 26 2.13 -8.46 -11.64
C SER A 26 1.51 -7.15 -11.17
N TRP A 27 0.18 -7.18 -11.01
CA TRP A 27 -0.55 -6.15 -10.28
C TRP A 27 -0.58 -6.49 -8.79
N TRP A 28 -0.22 -5.53 -7.96
CA TRP A 28 -0.27 -5.64 -6.51
C TRP A 28 -1.31 -4.66 -5.98
N VAL A 29 -2.35 -5.18 -5.34
CA VAL A 29 -3.51 -4.37 -4.95
C VAL A 29 -3.79 -4.56 -3.47
N CYS A 30 -3.96 -3.45 -2.75
CA CYS A 30 -4.38 -3.49 -1.37
C CYS A 30 -5.89 -3.27 -1.24
N PHE A 31 -6.53 -4.18 -0.52
CA PHE A 31 -7.93 -4.09 -0.16
C PHE A 31 -8.06 -3.89 1.34
N ALA A 32 -8.47 -2.69 1.73
CA ALA A 32 -8.55 -2.24 3.10
C ALA A 32 -9.91 -2.58 3.73
N HIS A 33 -9.84 -3.01 4.99
CA HIS A 33 -10.93 -2.96 5.96
C HIS A 33 -10.61 -1.92 7.03
N TYR A 34 -11.63 -1.37 7.69
CA TYR A 34 -11.46 -0.26 8.64
C TYR A 34 -12.20 -0.56 9.93
N ASP A 35 -11.56 -0.32 11.07
CA ASP A 35 -12.16 -0.53 12.41
C ASP A 35 -13.44 0.28 12.58
N LYS A 36 -13.50 1.48 11.98
CA LYS A 36 -14.68 2.34 11.98
C LYS A 36 -15.96 1.64 11.47
N PHE A 37 -15.83 0.64 10.59
CA PHE A 37 -16.97 -0.08 10.00
C PHE A 37 -17.11 -1.50 10.53
N GLU A 38 -16.32 -1.91 11.52
CA GLU A 38 -16.43 -3.24 12.13
C GLU A 38 -17.86 -3.53 12.64
N PRO A 39 -18.58 -2.61 13.31
CA PRO A 39 -19.95 -2.89 13.76
C PRO A 39 -20.95 -3.22 12.66
N LEU A 40 -20.67 -2.82 11.42
CA LEU A 40 -21.55 -3.05 10.26
C LEU A 40 -21.12 -4.26 9.42
N THR A 41 -19.83 -4.62 9.47
CA THR A 41 -19.23 -5.59 8.55
C THR A 41 -18.69 -6.84 9.23
N ASN A 42 -18.58 -6.84 10.56
CA ASN A 42 -17.84 -7.82 11.36
C ASN A 42 -16.38 -8.00 10.92
N LYS A 43 -15.81 -6.99 10.24
CA LYS A 43 -14.43 -6.97 9.75
C LYS A 43 -13.76 -5.64 10.13
N ASN A 44 -12.73 -5.70 10.95
CA ASN A 44 -11.84 -4.58 11.25
C ASN A 44 -10.61 -4.57 10.33
N ASN A 45 -9.66 -3.68 10.60
CA ASN A 45 -8.49 -3.50 9.75
C ASN A 45 -7.59 -4.73 9.62
N ARG A 46 -7.70 -5.74 10.49
CA ARG A 46 -6.97 -7.01 10.39
C ARG A 46 -7.35 -7.82 9.16
N TRP A 47 -8.49 -7.54 8.55
CA TRP A 47 -8.94 -8.13 7.30
C TRP A 47 -8.34 -7.45 6.06
N THR A 48 -7.49 -6.44 6.24
CA THR A 48 -6.79 -5.79 5.14
C THR A 48 -5.78 -6.75 4.52
N VAL A 49 -5.83 -6.88 3.20
CA VAL A 49 -5.00 -7.80 2.43
C VAL A 49 -4.30 -7.11 1.28
N LEU A 50 -3.07 -7.55 1.01
CA LEU A 50 -2.38 -7.35 -0.25
C LEU A 50 -2.65 -8.57 -1.13
N VAL A 51 -3.08 -8.35 -2.36
CA VAL A 51 -3.37 -9.41 -3.33
C VAL A 51 -2.51 -9.18 -4.57
N GLN A 52 -1.85 -10.26 -5.03
CA GLN A 52 -1.15 -10.28 -6.30
C GLN A 52 -2.09 -10.83 -7.39
N PHE A 53 -2.13 -10.13 -8.52
CA PHE A 53 -2.78 -10.58 -9.73
C PHE A 53 -1.76 -10.63 -10.87
N ASP A 54 -1.98 -11.54 -11.82
CA ASP A 54 -1.24 -11.52 -13.08
C ASP A 54 -1.63 -10.29 -13.92
N LYS A 55 -0.95 -10.10 -15.07
CA LYS A 55 -1.23 -9.00 -16.00
C LYS A 55 -2.67 -8.94 -16.54
N ASN A 56 -3.42 -10.03 -16.43
CA ASN A 56 -4.80 -10.18 -16.89
C ASN A 56 -5.81 -10.13 -15.74
N TRP A 57 -5.38 -9.74 -14.53
CA TRP A 57 -6.19 -9.66 -13.32
C TRP A 57 -6.67 -11.01 -12.77
N HIS A 58 -5.98 -12.11 -13.09
CA HIS A 58 -6.18 -13.38 -12.38
C HIS A 58 -5.41 -13.38 -11.07
N GLU A 59 -6.12 -13.63 -9.97
CA GLU A 59 -5.54 -13.72 -8.64
C GLU A 59 -4.53 -14.86 -8.53
N GLN A 60 -3.40 -14.59 -7.88
CA GLN A 60 -2.33 -15.55 -7.65
C GLN A 60 -2.21 -15.88 -6.17
N GLU A 61 -1.89 -14.88 -5.34
CA GLU A 61 -1.60 -15.05 -3.93
C GLU A 61 -2.06 -13.83 -3.12
N SER A 62 -2.14 -13.97 -1.80
CA SER A 62 -2.50 -12.87 -0.90
C SER A 62 -1.81 -12.95 0.47
N TRP A 63 -1.61 -11.79 1.08
CA TRP A 63 -0.96 -11.64 2.39
C TRP A 63 -1.70 -10.61 3.24
N THR A 64 -1.56 -10.75 4.55
CA THR A 64 -1.94 -9.75 5.55
C THR A 64 -0.70 -9.05 6.12
N PHE A 65 -0.94 -8.04 6.95
CA PHE A 65 0.09 -7.19 7.52
C PHE A 65 0.44 -7.63 8.96
N PRO A 66 1.67 -7.40 9.44
CA PRO A 66 2.02 -7.56 10.84
C PRO A 66 1.04 -6.85 11.78
N GLU A 67 0.71 -7.50 12.88
CA GLU A 67 -0.11 -6.93 13.97
C GLU A 67 0.41 -5.55 14.39
N THR A 68 1.74 -5.39 14.53
CA THR A 68 2.38 -4.14 14.93
C THR A 68 2.11 -2.98 13.96
N ILE A 69 1.94 -3.25 12.67
CA ILE A 69 1.60 -2.24 11.66
C ILE A 69 0.09 -1.99 11.66
N LEU A 70 -0.72 -3.05 11.77
CA LEU A 70 -2.18 -2.94 11.82
C LEU A 70 -2.64 -2.08 12.99
N GLN A 71 -2.00 -2.17 14.17
CA GLN A 71 -2.33 -1.30 15.31
C GLN A 71 -2.04 0.18 15.02
N GLU A 72 -0.95 0.49 14.31
CA GLU A 72 -0.58 1.86 13.92
C GLU A 72 -1.51 2.45 12.85
N PHE A 73 -2.18 1.61 12.06
CA PHE A 73 -3.11 2.05 11.03
C PHE A 73 -4.50 2.39 11.56
N LYS A 74 -4.80 2.05 12.81
CA LYS A 74 -6.11 2.31 13.42
C LYS A 74 -6.42 3.82 13.51
N PRO A 75 -7.70 4.20 13.38
CA PRO A 75 -8.87 3.36 13.09
C PRO A 75 -9.08 3.09 11.58
N MET A 76 -8.15 3.57 10.76
CA MET A 76 -8.17 3.42 9.31
C MET A 76 -7.41 2.15 8.90
N SER A 77 -6.71 2.19 7.77
CA SER A 77 -5.97 1.06 7.23
C SER A 77 -4.85 1.50 6.28
N CYS A 78 -4.20 0.54 5.62
CA CYS A 78 -3.22 0.76 4.57
C CYS A 78 -3.84 1.58 3.42
N SER A 79 -3.30 2.78 3.20
CA SER A 79 -3.86 3.80 2.30
C SER A 79 -2.88 4.25 1.21
N GLY A 80 -1.65 3.74 1.25
CA GLY A 80 -0.67 3.92 0.19
C GLY A 80 0.26 2.73 0.14
N GLY A 81 0.73 2.42 -1.07
CA GLY A 81 1.68 1.36 -1.31
C GLY A 81 2.40 1.55 -2.63
N SER A 82 3.68 1.23 -2.65
CA SER A 82 4.47 1.17 -3.89
C SER A 82 5.69 0.28 -3.70
N TRP A 83 6.00 -0.53 -4.71
CA TRP A 83 7.20 -1.34 -4.73
C TRP A 83 8.42 -0.48 -5.06
N GLY A 84 9.44 -0.60 -4.21
CA GLY A 84 10.71 0.10 -4.36
C GLY A 84 11.66 -0.59 -5.34
N PRO A 85 12.69 0.13 -5.82
CA PRO A 85 13.71 -0.42 -6.71
C PRO A 85 14.61 -1.47 -6.02
N ASP A 86 14.54 -1.56 -4.70
CA ASP A 86 15.25 -2.52 -3.83
C ASP A 86 14.46 -3.81 -3.59
N GLY A 87 13.32 -4.00 -4.26
CA GLY A 87 12.47 -5.18 -4.10
C GLY A 87 11.69 -5.23 -2.79
N ASN A 88 11.60 -4.11 -2.06
CA ASN A 88 10.74 -4.01 -0.88
C ASN A 88 9.42 -3.31 -1.21
N LEU A 89 8.37 -3.67 -0.49
CA LEU A 89 7.09 -2.98 -0.53
C LEU A 89 7.06 -1.86 0.51
N TYR A 90 6.81 -0.63 0.08
CA TYR A 90 6.69 0.53 0.97
C TYR A 90 5.21 0.82 1.14
N VAL A 91 4.70 0.84 2.38
CA VAL A 91 3.29 1.13 2.68
C VAL A 91 3.12 2.18 3.76
N THR A 92 1.95 2.82 3.75
CA THR A 92 1.58 3.90 4.66
C THR A 92 0.16 3.71 5.17
N GLY A 93 -0.09 4.19 6.39
CA GLY A 93 -1.45 4.37 6.91
C GLY A 93 -2.09 5.63 6.33
N HIS A 94 -3.35 5.91 6.65
CA HIS A 94 -4.08 7.06 6.10
C HIS A 94 -3.42 8.43 6.43
N ASP A 95 -3.13 8.67 7.70
CA ASP A 95 -2.63 9.98 8.20
C ASP A 95 -1.18 9.91 8.73
N SER A 96 -0.48 8.81 8.46
CA SER A 96 0.84 8.56 9.05
C SER A 96 1.96 9.25 8.26
N THR A 97 2.89 9.89 8.97
CA THR A 97 4.18 10.38 8.42
C THR A 97 5.26 9.28 8.44
N ARG A 98 4.85 8.03 8.59
CA ARG A 98 5.73 6.85 8.59
C ARG A 98 5.48 6.00 7.36
N VAL A 99 6.57 5.50 6.79
CA VAL A 99 6.56 4.47 5.75
C VAL A 99 7.08 3.18 6.34
N TYR A 100 6.28 2.13 6.25
CA TYR A 100 6.62 0.79 6.70
C TYR A 100 7.13 0.01 5.50
N VAL A 101 8.33 -0.55 5.62
CA VAL A 101 8.97 -1.28 4.53
C VAL A 101 8.87 -2.77 4.81
N LEU A 102 8.27 -3.46 3.87
CA LEU A 102 7.81 -4.84 3.96
C LEU A 102 8.47 -5.70 2.89
N GLN A 103 8.56 -6.99 3.18
CA GLN A 103 8.86 -8.03 2.19
C GLN A 103 7.79 -9.13 2.25
N LEU A 104 7.65 -9.85 1.15
CA LEU A 104 6.95 -11.14 1.19
C LEU A 104 7.68 -12.07 2.17
N PRO A 105 6.95 -12.85 2.96
CA PRO A 105 7.56 -13.84 3.83
C PRO A 105 8.14 -15.00 3.00
N GLU A 106 9.17 -15.66 3.53
CA GLU A 106 9.67 -16.92 2.94
C GLU A 106 8.64 -18.04 3.06
N MET A 107 7.84 -18.04 4.14
CA MET A 107 6.68 -18.93 4.35
C MET A 107 5.59 -18.23 5.16
N GLY A 108 4.32 -18.54 4.86
CA GLY A 108 3.15 -18.02 5.57
C GLY A 108 2.50 -16.83 4.88
N SER A 109 1.49 -16.24 5.53
CA SER A 109 0.63 -15.21 4.94
C SER A 109 0.82 -13.80 5.52
N ILE A 110 1.80 -13.60 6.41
CA ILE A 110 2.04 -12.31 7.07
C ILE A 110 3.29 -11.68 6.47
N LEU A 111 3.16 -10.47 5.91
CA LEU A 111 4.29 -9.70 5.39
C LEU A 111 5.36 -9.47 6.47
N ALA A 112 6.63 -9.45 6.09
CA ALA A 112 7.73 -9.24 7.03
C ALA A 112 8.12 -7.75 7.11
N LEU A 113 7.95 -7.12 8.28
CA LEU A 113 8.43 -5.76 8.53
C LEU A 113 9.97 -5.72 8.59
N LYS A 114 10.60 -4.87 7.78
CA LYS A 114 12.05 -4.72 7.72
C LYS A 114 12.56 -3.43 8.34
N LYS A 115 11.92 -2.31 8.03
CA LYS A 115 12.30 -0.97 8.54
C LYS A 115 11.10 -0.05 8.57
N ILE A 116 11.18 0.98 9.42
CA ILE A 116 10.22 2.09 9.45
C ILE A 116 10.99 3.36 9.14
N LEU A 117 10.55 4.07 8.11
CA LEU A 117 11.10 5.36 7.69
C LEU A 117 10.14 6.48 8.09
N ARG A 118 10.66 7.70 8.23
CA ARG A 118 9.85 8.92 8.40
C ARG A 118 9.91 9.72 7.11
N ILE A 119 8.75 10.22 6.68
CA ILE A 119 8.62 11.13 5.54
C ILE A 119 7.88 12.40 5.97
N SER A 120 7.98 13.47 5.18
CA SER A 120 7.34 14.75 5.45
C SER A 120 5.93 14.88 4.86
N SER A 121 5.45 13.87 4.11
CA SER A 121 4.06 13.80 3.63
C SER A 121 3.17 12.96 4.54
N GLU A 122 1.87 13.21 4.44
CA GLU A 122 0.84 12.32 4.99
C GLU A 122 0.80 11.02 4.17
N GLY A 123 0.19 9.97 4.74
CA GLY A 123 0.34 8.62 4.23
C GLY A 123 -0.58 8.23 3.08
N GLN A 124 -1.68 8.95 2.82
CA GLN A 124 -2.58 8.61 1.73
C GLN A 124 -1.92 8.90 0.37
N GLY A 125 -1.64 7.86 -0.42
CA GLY A 125 -1.07 7.97 -1.76
C GLY A 125 0.45 8.22 -1.75
N ILE A 126 1.21 7.17 -2.05
CA ILE A 126 2.66 7.24 -2.29
C ILE A 126 3.00 6.57 -3.62
N ALA A 127 4.08 7.00 -4.27
CA ALA A 127 4.56 6.40 -5.50
C ALA A 127 6.09 6.53 -5.60
N TRP A 128 6.75 5.42 -5.88
CA TRP A 128 8.16 5.44 -6.28
C TRP A 128 8.31 6.07 -7.66
N ASP A 129 9.30 6.95 -7.81
CA ASP A 129 9.74 7.40 -9.12
C ASP A 129 10.34 6.20 -9.89
N ARG A 130 9.88 6.00 -11.12
CA ARG A 130 10.32 4.89 -11.98
C ARG A 130 11.56 5.23 -12.80
N TYR A 131 11.99 6.48 -12.82
CA TYR A 131 13.10 6.99 -13.62
C TYR A 131 14.23 7.53 -12.73
N GLU A 132 13.91 8.36 -11.73
CA GLU A 132 14.90 8.89 -10.78
C GLU A 132 14.99 8.03 -9.52
N LYS A 133 16.13 7.36 -9.33
CA LYS A 133 16.35 6.51 -8.17
C LYS A 133 16.20 7.28 -6.85
N ASN A 134 15.72 6.57 -5.83
CA ASN A 134 15.61 7.03 -4.45
C ASN A 134 14.63 8.19 -4.20
N ASN A 135 13.75 8.51 -5.15
CA ASN A 135 12.67 9.47 -4.94
C ASN A 135 11.34 8.75 -4.66
N LEU A 136 10.80 9.00 -3.47
CA LEU A 136 9.44 8.61 -3.11
C LEU A 136 8.56 9.86 -3.10
N TYR A 137 7.50 9.83 -3.88
CA TYR A 137 6.49 10.88 -3.92
C TYR A 137 5.35 10.55 -2.97
N GLY A 138 4.81 11.57 -2.33
CA GLY A 138 3.58 11.52 -1.55
C GLY A 138 2.78 12.81 -1.72
N ILE A 139 1.58 12.84 -1.16
CA ILE A 139 0.71 14.02 -1.23
C ILE A 139 0.40 14.58 0.16
N LYS A 140 0.19 15.88 0.24
CA LYS A 140 -0.38 16.56 1.41
C LYS A 140 -1.65 17.26 0.97
N ARG A 141 -2.79 16.57 1.14
CA ARG A 141 -4.07 16.96 0.54
C ARG A 141 -4.56 18.33 1.02
N LYS A 142 -4.42 18.61 2.33
CA LYS A 142 -4.85 19.88 2.93
C LYS A 142 -4.16 21.10 2.31
N ASP A 143 -2.90 20.93 1.91
CA ASP A 143 -2.08 22.02 1.37
C ASP A 143 -2.02 21.99 -0.17
N ASN A 144 -2.64 21.00 -0.81
CA ASN A 144 -2.56 20.75 -2.25
C ASN A 144 -1.11 20.61 -2.76
N LEU A 145 -0.26 19.91 -2.00
CA LEU A 145 1.16 19.72 -2.33
C LEU A 145 1.47 18.28 -2.74
N VAL A 146 2.38 18.15 -3.70
CA VAL A 146 3.12 16.93 -3.98
C VAL A 146 4.48 17.06 -3.31
N ILE A 147 4.82 16.10 -2.45
CA ILE A 147 6.07 16.09 -1.69
C ILE A 147 6.98 15.04 -2.30
N ARG A 148 8.19 15.45 -2.69
CA ARG A 148 9.26 14.53 -3.10
C ARG A 148 10.21 14.31 -1.93
N SER A 149 10.27 13.08 -1.45
CA SER A 149 11.22 12.64 -0.42
C SER A 149 12.37 11.88 -1.07
N ARG A 150 13.59 12.43 -0.98
CA ARG A 150 14.79 11.71 -1.42
C ARG A 150 15.29 10.83 -0.29
N LEU A 151 15.19 9.52 -0.46
CA LEU A 151 15.69 8.54 0.50
C LEU A 151 17.19 8.27 0.26
N SER A 152 17.91 7.87 1.29
CA SER A 152 19.28 7.38 1.12
C SER A 152 19.27 6.14 0.22
N ALA A 153 20.36 5.92 -0.53
CA ALA A 153 20.48 4.71 -1.35
C ALA A 153 20.29 3.45 -0.50
N PHE A 154 19.62 2.46 -1.09
CA PHE A 154 19.44 1.12 -0.55
C PHE A 154 20.47 0.18 -1.18
#